data_AF-A0A8T3ZFL5-F1
#
_entry.id   AF-A0A8T3ZFL5-F1
#
_cell.length_a   1.000
_cell.length_b   1.000
_cell.length_c   1.000
_cell.angle_alpha   90.00
_cell.angle_beta   90.00
_cell.angle_gamma   90.00
#
_symmetry.space_group_name_H-M   'P 1'
#
loop_
_entity.id
_entity.type
_entity.pdbx_description
1 polymer ?
#
loop_
_entity_poly.entity_id
_entity_poly.type
_entity_poly.pdbx_seq_one_letter_code
_entity_poly.pdbx_strand_id
1 'polypeptide(L)'
;MPDFLKEMTDDALKAMAARAGARPEDVPSREAALAVIAESVKKRLESLSAAELREKLAECDVQAPKGKKRKDLIDALVSDEAGFCMAVGEYFPADDLVGIEADLKDIGKDIQRTVVDVRAAGLLFDEELAAIRSALAQRAGQPASLRAADEAANMAMTQLNQGDMDGGMASLSQAMALADRSVADFQGAMLARALLAAMDTVAFCKMAESNSGETEKELHDALRAHRGGLPAARDRAVALLDKCVKIYREELVALQSVLQTKQIFVQNMKAQGVDVFNAERFLRRASDALGQKSCRDATEYLARAERSAVESRQGWLEQVRGRLPQVEATVQEAKGLGADVGEAERLIEQAKVALESSDYSLCAELVKRGEQRAIEAQRMQVQKAEELRRRQLQAAQESLVTSTQSVTEARAFNIEGWQALDMKVREAQEALMRSDAFGATTAAKEAGDLARQMQQAIEEGRKGADALQVQYTGPCPRCNQMAVKALQTGFGRCASCGFVYPFQFQQQPQRQEKRGFGIFKR
;
A
#
# COMPACT_ATOMS: atom_id res chain seq x y z
N MET A 1 -15.60 -15.04 25.41
CA MET A 1 -16.09 -13.77 25.99
C MET A 1 -16.62 -12.93 24.85
N PRO A 2 -17.91 -12.56 24.89
CA PRO A 2 -18.55 -11.76 23.85
C PRO A 2 -17.83 -10.44 23.56
N ASP A 3 -17.90 -9.97 22.33
CA ASP A 3 -17.22 -8.73 21.93
C ASP A 3 -17.91 -7.49 22.53
N PHE A 4 -19.22 -7.54 22.78
CA PHE A 4 -19.92 -6.42 23.44
C PHE A 4 -19.35 -6.08 24.83
N LEU A 5 -18.90 -7.08 25.60
CA LEU A 5 -18.26 -6.85 26.91
C LEU A 5 -16.89 -6.19 26.78
N LYS A 6 -16.23 -6.29 25.63
CA LYS A 6 -14.95 -5.59 25.35
C LYS A 6 -15.17 -4.12 24.98
N GLU A 7 -16.40 -3.74 24.62
CA GLU A 7 -16.77 -2.36 24.28
C GLU A 7 -17.37 -1.59 25.47
N MET A 8 -17.83 -2.28 26.53
CA MET A 8 -18.35 -1.62 27.74
C MET A 8 -17.31 -0.78 28.46
N THR A 9 -17.70 0.28 29.18
CA THR A 9 -16.77 1.06 29.99
C THR A 9 -16.30 0.27 31.23
N ASP A 10 -15.11 0.60 31.74
CA ASP A 10 -14.54 -0.09 32.91
C ASP A 10 -15.43 0.05 34.16
N ASP A 11 -16.13 1.18 34.30
CA ASP A 11 -17.07 1.42 35.42
C ASP A 11 -18.32 0.53 35.31
N ALA A 12 -18.84 0.33 34.09
CA ALA A 12 -19.98 -0.56 33.87
C ALA A 12 -19.60 -2.02 34.15
N LEU A 13 -18.40 -2.46 33.75
CA LEU A 13 -17.90 -3.79 34.05
C LEU A 13 -17.65 -4.00 35.55
N LYS A 14 -17.11 -3.01 36.26
CA LYS A 14 -16.95 -3.06 37.73
C LYS A 14 -18.30 -3.12 38.44
N ALA A 15 -19.30 -2.37 37.98
CA ALA A 15 -20.65 -2.41 38.52
C ALA A 15 -21.31 -3.79 38.32
N MET A 16 -21.15 -4.39 37.14
CA MET A 16 -21.63 -5.75 36.86
C MET A 16 -20.89 -6.80 37.72
N ALA A 17 -19.57 -6.69 37.88
CA ALA A 17 -18.79 -7.60 38.72
C ALA A 17 -19.16 -7.48 40.20
N ALA A 18 -19.44 -6.27 40.69
CA ALA A 18 -19.90 -6.03 42.05
C ALA A 18 -21.27 -6.69 42.31
N ARG A 19 -22.19 -6.61 41.35
CA ARG A 19 -23.51 -7.27 41.41
C ARG A 19 -23.40 -8.79 41.30
N ALA A 20 -22.38 -9.30 40.62
CA ALA A 20 -22.01 -10.71 40.63
C ALA A 20 -21.36 -11.17 41.96
N GLY A 21 -21.26 -10.29 42.97
CA GLY A 21 -20.82 -10.61 44.32
C GLY A 21 -19.33 -10.37 44.60
N ALA A 22 -18.56 -9.78 43.68
CA ALA A 22 -17.17 -9.39 43.95
C ALA A 22 -17.11 -8.09 44.74
N ARG A 23 -16.15 -7.96 45.66
CA ARG A 23 -15.87 -6.65 46.27
C ARG A 23 -15.14 -5.78 45.25
N PRO A 24 -15.34 -4.45 45.24
CA PRO A 24 -14.65 -3.55 44.31
C PRO A 24 -13.12 -3.67 44.38
N GLU A 25 -12.60 -4.02 45.56
CA GLU A 25 -11.17 -4.25 45.83
C GLU A 25 -10.62 -5.51 45.12
N ASP A 26 -11.48 -6.51 44.86
CA ASP A 26 -11.12 -7.78 44.21
C ASP A 26 -11.14 -7.68 42.66
N VAL A 27 -11.51 -6.52 42.11
CA VAL A 27 -11.65 -6.27 40.67
C VAL A 27 -10.71 -5.14 40.21
N PRO A 28 -9.38 -5.33 40.33
CA PRO A 28 -8.40 -4.27 40.02
C PRO A 28 -8.29 -3.98 38.52
N SER A 29 -8.74 -4.91 37.67
CA SER A 29 -8.62 -4.82 36.22
C SER A 29 -9.90 -5.22 35.51
N ARG A 30 -10.04 -4.76 34.27
CA ARG A 30 -11.12 -5.14 33.35
C ARG A 30 -11.22 -6.66 33.17
N GLU A 31 -10.08 -7.33 33.06
CA GLU A 31 -10.01 -8.80 32.93
C GLU A 31 -10.52 -9.52 34.18
N ALA A 32 -10.22 -8.99 35.37
CA ALA A 32 -10.77 -9.52 36.62
C ALA A 32 -12.29 -9.35 36.67
N ALA A 33 -12.82 -8.21 36.20
CA ALA A 33 -14.27 -7.96 36.16
C ALA A 33 -14.98 -8.97 35.24
N LEU A 34 -14.41 -9.19 34.06
CA LEU A 34 -14.89 -10.16 33.09
C LEU A 34 -14.84 -11.59 33.64
N ALA A 35 -13.76 -11.97 34.31
CA ALA A 35 -13.63 -13.30 34.91
C ALA A 35 -14.70 -13.55 36.00
N VAL A 36 -14.98 -12.57 36.85
CA VAL A 36 -16.03 -12.64 37.88
C VAL A 36 -17.41 -12.80 37.24
N ILE A 37 -17.71 -12.01 36.21
CA ILE A 37 -19.00 -12.06 35.51
C ILE A 37 -19.19 -13.43 34.84
N ALA A 38 -18.19 -13.94 34.12
CA ALA A 38 -18.26 -15.25 33.49
C ALA A 38 -18.43 -16.39 34.50
N GLU A 39 -17.70 -16.37 35.61
CA GLU A 39 -17.80 -17.40 36.65
C GLU A 39 -19.19 -17.38 37.33
N SER A 40 -19.76 -16.19 37.51
CA SER A 40 -21.09 -16.03 38.07
C SER A 40 -22.20 -16.54 37.14
N VAL A 41 -22.11 -16.21 35.84
CA VAL A 41 -23.02 -16.74 34.80
C VAL A 41 -22.91 -18.27 34.75
N LYS A 42 -21.69 -18.81 34.79
CA LYS A 42 -21.44 -20.25 34.76
C LYS A 42 -22.06 -20.98 35.95
N LYS A 43 -21.86 -20.50 37.18
CA LYS A 43 -22.47 -21.09 38.40
C LYS A 43 -24.00 -21.14 38.33
N ARG A 44 -24.62 -20.17 37.64
CA ARG A 44 -26.07 -20.13 37.47
C ARG A 44 -26.56 -21.09 36.40
N LEU A 45 -25.86 -21.20 35.28
CA LEU A 45 -26.13 -22.24 34.28
C LEU A 45 -25.94 -23.65 34.88
N GLU A 46 -25.04 -23.81 35.85
CA GLU A 46 -24.87 -25.02 36.66
C GLU A 46 -26.03 -25.30 37.63
N SER A 47 -27.01 -24.41 37.76
CA SER A 47 -28.26 -24.64 38.51
C SER A 47 -29.41 -25.14 37.62
N LEU A 48 -29.35 -24.92 36.30
CA LEU A 48 -30.39 -25.31 35.33
C LEU A 48 -30.28 -26.77 34.88
N SER A 49 -31.40 -27.47 34.79
CA SER A 49 -31.47 -28.85 34.28
C SER A 49 -30.99 -28.93 32.82
N ALA A 50 -30.61 -30.14 32.39
CA ALA A 50 -30.17 -30.35 31.00
C ALA A 50 -31.30 -30.17 29.96
N ALA A 51 -32.57 -30.11 30.39
CA ALA A 51 -33.69 -29.77 29.52
C ALA A 51 -33.75 -28.25 29.30
N GLU A 52 -33.72 -27.48 30.39
CA GLU A 52 -33.73 -26.01 30.37
C GLU A 52 -32.53 -25.44 29.60
N LEU A 53 -31.33 -26.02 29.78
CA LEU A 53 -30.15 -25.59 29.02
C LEU A 53 -30.29 -25.80 27.51
N ARG A 54 -31.02 -26.84 27.07
CA ARG A 54 -31.27 -27.08 25.64
C ARG A 54 -32.33 -26.14 25.08
N GLU A 55 -33.34 -25.82 25.88
CA GLU A 55 -34.35 -24.82 25.55
C GLU A 55 -33.69 -23.44 25.37
N LYS A 56 -32.80 -23.05 26.29
CA LYS A 56 -32.02 -21.81 26.17
C LYS A 56 -31.09 -21.77 24.96
N LEU A 57 -30.44 -22.89 24.62
CA LEU A 57 -29.65 -22.98 23.38
C LEU A 57 -30.52 -22.83 22.13
N ALA A 58 -31.74 -23.38 22.13
CA ALA A 58 -32.67 -23.24 21.03
C ALA A 58 -33.22 -21.81 20.89
N GLU A 59 -33.48 -21.11 22.01
CA GLU A 59 -33.89 -19.69 22.02
C GLU A 59 -32.79 -18.77 21.44
N CYS A 60 -31.52 -19.14 21.58
CA CYS A 60 -30.38 -18.37 21.07
C CYS A 60 -29.94 -18.77 19.65
N ASP A 61 -30.63 -19.71 18.99
CA ASP A 61 -30.24 -20.32 17.70
C ASP A 61 -28.82 -20.95 17.72
N VAL A 62 -28.38 -21.43 18.88
CA VAL A 62 -27.07 -22.07 19.06
C VAL A 62 -27.22 -23.58 18.94
N GLN A 63 -26.48 -24.19 18.01
CA GLN A 63 -26.53 -25.64 17.82
C GLN A 63 -26.05 -26.39 19.06
N ALA A 64 -26.94 -27.17 19.67
CA ALA A 64 -26.59 -27.97 20.84
C ALA A 64 -25.51 -29.02 20.47
N PRO A 65 -24.40 -29.10 21.22
CA PRO A 65 -23.38 -30.12 20.98
C PRO A 65 -24.01 -31.52 21.11
N LYS A 66 -23.57 -32.47 20.27
CA LYS A 66 -24.10 -33.85 20.23
C LYS A 66 -23.86 -34.64 21.54
N GLY A 67 -23.13 -34.07 22.50
CA GLY A 67 -22.90 -34.62 23.83
C GLY A 67 -24.12 -34.50 24.75
N LYS A 68 -24.39 -35.53 25.55
CA LYS A 68 -25.44 -35.47 26.60
C LYS A 68 -24.95 -34.84 27.91
N LYS A 69 -23.68 -34.46 28.00
CA LYS A 69 -23.11 -33.94 29.25
C LYS A 69 -23.53 -32.49 29.43
N ARG A 70 -24.07 -32.19 30.62
CA ARG A 70 -24.53 -30.86 31.03
C ARG A 70 -23.45 -29.79 30.85
N LYS A 71 -22.19 -30.15 31.14
CA LYS A 71 -21.03 -29.25 31.00
C LYS A 71 -20.86 -28.73 29.57
N ASP A 72 -21.03 -29.58 28.56
CA ASP A 72 -20.86 -29.20 27.17
C ASP A 72 -21.94 -28.19 26.72
N LEU A 73 -23.14 -28.26 27.30
CA LEU A 73 -24.23 -27.31 27.04
C LEU A 73 -23.96 -25.93 27.67
N ILE A 74 -23.37 -25.92 28.87
CA ILE A 74 -22.99 -24.68 29.57
C ILE A 74 -21.83 -24.00 28.83
N ASP A 75 -20.81 -24.76 28.45
CA ASP A 75 -19.66 -24.21 27.73
C ASP A 75 -20.08 -23.64 26.35
N ALA A 76 -21.08 -24.25 25.69
CA ALA A 76 -21.66 -23.73 24.46
C ALA A 76 -22.40 -22.38 24.67
N LEU A 77 -23.23 -22.26 25.71
CA LEU A 77 -23.93 -21.01 26.04
C LEU A 77 -22.99 -19.88 26.45
N VAL A 78 -21.89 -20.19 27.15
CA VAL A 78 -20.92 -19.18 27.61
C VAL A 78 -19.99 -18.72 26.47
N SER A 79 -19.75 -19.58 25.48
CA SER A 79 -18.87 -19.27 24.35
C SER A 79 -19.57 -18.45 23.27
N ASP A 80 -20.90 -18.60 23.13
CA ASP A 80 -21.72 -17.88 22.17
C ASP A 80 -22.20 -16.52 22.71
N GLU A 81 -22.20 -15.49 21.87
CA GLU A 81 -22.55 -14.12 22.26
C GLU A 81 -24.05 -13.97 22.60
N ALA A 82 -24.94 -14.59 21.84
CA ALA A 82 -26.38 -14.55 22.11
C ALA A 82 -26.73 -15.37 23.36
N GLY A 83 -26.11 -16.55 23.50
CA GLY A 83 -26.22 -17.39 24.69
C GLY A 83 -25.79 -16.68 25.98
N PHE A 84 -24.66 -15.98 25.93
CA PHE A 84 -24.15 -15.22 27.06
C PHE A 84 -25.03 -14.01 27.38
N CYS A 85 -25.46 -13.25 26.38
CA CYS A 85 -26.36 -12.10 26.54
C CYS A 85 -27.67 -12.48 27.23
N MET A 86 -28.28 -13.61 26.85
CA MET A 86 -29.49 -14.11 27.48
C MET A 86 -29.27 -14.49 28.95
N ALA A 87 -28.19 -15.22 29.24
CA ALA A 87 -27.86 -15.62 30.59
C ALA A 87 -27.54 -14.41 31.51
N VAL A 88 -27.02 -13.33 30.93
CA VAL A 88 -26.79 -12.05 31.61
C VAL A 88 -28.08 -11.22 31.73
N GLY A 89 -28.95 -11.25 30.73
CA GLY A 89 -30.24 -10.54 30.73
C GLY A 89 -31.18 -11.02 31.84
N GLU A 90 -31.15 -12.32 32.16
CA GLU A 90 -31.85 -12.86 33.34
C GLU A 90 -31.16 -12.52 34.69
N TYR A 91 -29.90 -12.06 34.65
CA TYR A 91 -29.14 -11.62 35.83
C TYR A 91 -29.49 -10.18 36.25
N PHE A 92 -30.04 -9.37 35.34
CA PHE A 92 -30.46 -8.00 35.57
C PHE A 92 -31.94 -7.84 35.19
N PRO A 93 -32.88 -8.22 36.07
CA PRO A 93 -34.30 -8.05 35.82
C PRO A 93 -34.61 -6.57 35.52
N ALA A 94 -35.67 -6.31 34.76
CA ALA A 94 -36.09 -4.95 34.38
C ALA A 94 -36.28 -4.00 35.59
N ASP A 95 -36.45 -4.53 36.80
CA ASP A 95 -36.50 -3.76 38.05
C ASP A 95 -35.14 -3.15 38.45
N ASP A 96 -34.00 -3.65 37.97
CA ASP A 96 -32.67 -3.07 38.22
C ASP A 96 -32.31 -1.94 37.24
N LEU A 97 -33.10 -1.76 36.17
CA LEU A 97 -33.09 -0.53 35.36
C LEU A 97 -33.66 0.66 36.14
N VAL A 98 -34.47 0.42 37.18
CA VAL A 98 -34.99 1.45 38.10
C VAL A 98 -33.86 2.04 38.97
N GLY A 99 -32.81 1.28 39.25
CA GLY A 99 -31.59 1.79 39.89
C GLY A 99 -30.81 2.74 38.99
N ILE A 100 -30.71 2.41 37.69
CA ILE A 100 -30.14 3.30 36.67
C ILE A 100 -31.05 4.52 36.45
N GLU A 101 -32.38 4.36 36.57
CA GLU A 101 -33.35 5.45 36.56
C GLU A 101 -33.23 6.39 37.77
N ALA A 102 -32.83 5.87 38.93
CA ALA A 102 -32.52 6.66 40.13
C ALA A 102 -31.20 7.42 39.99
N ASP A 103 -30.15 6.78 39.45
CA ASP A 103 -28.86 7.42 39.19
C ASP A 103 -28.96 8.46 38.04
N LEU A 104 -29.84 8.25 37.06
CA LEU A 104 -30.16 9.22 36.00
C LEU A 104 -31.06 10.37 36.49
N LYS A 105 -31.83 10.20 37.58
CA LYS A 105 -32.58 11.28 38.23
C LYS A 105 -31.65 12.31 38.89
N ASP A 106 -30.52 11.88 39.44
CA ASP A 106 -29.54 12.77 40.07
C ASP A 106 -28.72 13.60 39.06
N ILE A 107 -28.65 13.20 37.79
CA ILE A 107 -28.00 13.99 36.71
C ILE A 107 -28.96 15.03 36.09
N GLY A 108 -30.23 15.07 36.53
CA GLY A 108 -31.12 16.20 36.27
C GLY A 108 -31.68 16.23 34.85
N LYS A 109 -32.70 15.42 34.61
CA LYS A 109 -33.97 15.81 33.95
C LYS A 109 -34.93 14.63 34.00
N ASP A 110 -35.99 14.84 34.76
CA ASP A 110 -37.18 14.00 34.90
C ASP A 110 -37.65 13.45 33.54
N ILE A 111 -37.30 12.21 33.20
CA ILE A 111 -37.55 11.59 31.89
C ILE A 111 -39.04 11.63 31.53
N GLN A 112 -39.94 11.48 32.50
CA GLN A 112 -41.37 11.58 32.23
C GLN A 112 -41.81 13.02 31.93
N ARG A 113 -41.24 14.01 32.62
CA ARG A 113 -41.44 15.41 32.28
C ARG A 113 -40.79 15.77 30.95
N THR A 114 -39.64 15.21 30.60
CA THR A 114 -39.03 15.38 29.29
C THR A 114 -39.86 14.71 28.19
N VAL A 115 -40.48 13.56 28.44
CA VAL A 115 -41.37 12.89 27.48
C VAL A 115 -42.70 13.65 27.34
N VAL A 116 -43.23 14.20 28.43
CA VAL A 116 -44.42 15.07 28.41
C VAL A 116 -44.09 16.41 27.76
N ASP A 117 -42.92 16.99 28.00
CA ASP A 117 -42.44 18.23 27.37
C ASP A 117 -42.03 17.99 25.91
N VAL A 118 -41.56 16.81 25.52
CA VAL A 118 -41.30 16.41 24.13
C VAL A 118 -42.61 16.17 23.38
N ARG A 119 -43.60 15.52 24.02
CA ARG A 119 -44.96 15.39 23.51
C ARG A 119 -45.70 16.74 23.44
N ALA A 120 -45.50 17.62 24.43
CA ALA A 120 -46.07 18.97 24.47
C ALA A 120 -45.33 19.96 23.55
N ALA A 121 -44.03 19.77 23.32
CA ALA A 121 -43.26 20.48 22.31
C ALA A 121 -43.66 20.07 20.88
N GLY A 122 -44.36 18.95 20.72
CA GLY A 122 -44.89 18.49 19.43
C GLY A 122 -43.79 18.15 18.43
N LEU A 123 -42.69 17.59 18.91
CA LEU A 123 -41.67 17.02 18.03
C LEU A 123 -42.31 15.83 17.31
N LEU A 124 -42.52 15.99 16.00
CA LEU A 124 -43.07 14.94 15.15
C LEU A 124 -42.09 13.76 15.17
N PHE A 125 -42.57 12.56 15.49
CA PHE A 125 -41.75 11.35 15.38
C PHE A 125 -41.38 11.08 13.92
N ASP A 126 -40.29 10.35 13.66
CA ASP A 126 -39.82 10.05 12.29
C ASP A 126 -40.93 9.43 11.40
N GLU A 127 -41.81 8.63 11.99
CA GLU A 127 -42.98 8.05 11.30
C GLU A 127 -44.02 9.11 10.91
N GLU A 128 -44.28 10.08 11.78
CA GLU A 128 -45.21 11.18 11.50
C GLU A 128 -44.64 12.13 10.43
N LEU A 129 -43.35 12.41 10.49
CA LEU A 129 -42.65 13.17 9.44
C LEU A 129 -42.70 12.45 8.10
N ALA A 130 -42.53 11.13 8.08
CA ALA A 130 -42.66 10.33 6.85
C ALA A 130 -44.09 10.36 6.29
N ALA A 131 -45.11 10.26 7.15
CA ALA A 131 -46.51 10.36 6.75
C ALA A 131 -46.85 11.75 6.17
N ILE A 132 -46.38 12.82 6.83
CA ILE A 132 -46.54 14.19 6.35
C ILE A 132 -45.82 14.37 5.01
N ARG A 133 -44.58 13.89 4.88
CA ARG A 133 -43.81 13.95 3.62
C ARG A 133 -44.57 13.28 2.48
N SER A 134 -45.15 12.11 2.71
CA SER A 134 -45.99 11.39 1.75
C SER A 134 -47.22 12.21 1.34
N ALA A 135 -47.95 12.77 2.31
CA ALA A 135 -49.13 13.59 2.05
C ALA A 135 -48.80 14.88 1.28
N LEU A 136 -47.69 15.55 1.63
CA LEU A 136 -47.20 16.72 0.92
C LEU A 136 -46.76 16.36 -0.51
N ALA A 137 -46.09 15.23 -0.70
CA ALA A 137 -45.68 14.76 -2.03
C ALA A 137 -46.89 14.44 -2.92
N GLN A 138 -47.92 13.79 -2.38
CA GLN A 138 -49.16 13.51 -3.09
C GLN A 138 -49.86 14.81 -3.52
N ARG A 139 -49.96 15.79 -2.61
CA ARG A 139 -50.55 17.11 -2.90
C ARG A 139 -49.72 17.91 -3.91
N ALA A 140 -48.40 17.85 -3.80
CA ALA A 140 -47.48 18.47 -4.76
C ALA A 140 -47.53 17.81 -6.15
N GLY A 141 -47.95 16.56 -6.25
CA GLY A 141 -48.09 15.83 -7.52
C GLY A 141 -49.38 16.14 -8.28
N GLN A 142 -50.40 16.71 -7.63
CA GLN A 142 -51.68 17.02 -8.28
C GLN A 142 -51.57 18.29 -9.16
N PRO A 143 -51.79 18.20 -10.48
CA PRO A 143 -51.80 19.37 -11.33
C PRO A 143 -53.06 20.20 -11.06
N ALA A 144 -52.91 21.35 -10.41
CA ALA A 144 -53.99 22.33 -10.34
C ALA A 144 -54.27 22.87 -11.75
N SER A 145 -55.44 22.55 -12.29
CA SER A 145 -55.86 22.98 -13.63
C SER A 145 -56.96 24.03 -13.51
N LEU A 146 -56.81 25.15 -14.23
CA LEU A 146 -57.85 26.16 -14.39
C LEU A 146 -58.86 25.78 -15.50
N ARG A 147 -58.63 24.66 -16.20
CA ARG A 147 -59.42 24.25 -17.35
C ARG A 147 -60.90 24.05 -17.02
N ALA A 148 -61.22 23.48 -15.87
CA ALA A 148 -62.61 23.28 -15.46
C ALA A 148 -63.36 24.61 -15.19
N ALA A 149 -62.65 25.61 -14.65
CA ALA A 149 -63.21 26.95 -14.45
C ALA A 149 -63.42 27.67 -15.79
N ASP A 150 -62.47 27.52 -16.72
CA ASP A 150 -62.56 28.08 -18.07
C ASP A 150 -63.68 27.43 -18.91
N GLU A 151 -63.83 26.11 -18.84
CA GLU A 151 -64.95 25.39 -19.47
C GLU A 151 -66.30 25.85 -18.91
N ALA A 152 -66.42 26.05 -17.59
CA ALA A 152 -67.62 26.60 -16.96
C ALA A 152 -67.91 28.05 -17.39
N ALA A 153 -66.88 28.89 -17.52
CA ALA A 153 -67.01 30.26 -18.02
C ALA A 153 -67.48 30.29 -19.48
N ASN A 154 -66.93 29.42 -20.33
CA ASN A 154 -67.33 29.30 -21.74
C ASN A 154 -68.79 28.80 -21.90
N MET A 155 -69.22 27.85 -21.07
CA MET A 155 -70.62 27.42 -21.02
C MET A 155 -71.54 28.57 -20.58
N ALA A 156 -71.13 29.34 -19.58
CA ALA A 156 -71.89 30.50 -19.12
C ALA A 156 -72.08 31.56 -20.21
N MET A 157 -71.00 31.90 -20.93
CA MET A 157 -71.06 32.82 -22.06
C MET A 157 -71.97 32.31 -23.18
N THR A 158 -71.98 31.01 -23.43
CA THR A 158 -72.86 30.38 -24.42
C THR A 158 -74.33 30.52 -24.03
N GLN A 159 -74.67 30.31 -22.76
CA GLN A 159 -76.04 30.43 -22.24
C GLN A 159 -76.54 31.88 -22.23
N LEU A 160 -75.68 32.83 -21.83
CA LEU A 160 -76.00 34.26 -21.90
C LEU A 160 -76.28 34.72 -23.33
N ASN A 161 -75.49 34.25 -24.31
CA ASN A 161 -75.71 34.55 -25.73
C ASN A 161 -77.03 33.94 -26.27
N GLN A 162 -77.53 32.88 -25.66
CA GLN A 162 -78.80 32.24 -26.01
C GLN A 162 -80.02 32.89 -25.32
N GLY A 163 -79.80 33.88 -24.44
CA GLY A 163 -80.86 34.58 -23.71
C GLY A 163 -81.28 33.93 -22.38
N ASP A 164 -80.62 32.85 -21.96
CA ASP A 164 -80.83 32.23 -20.65
C ASP A 164 -79.97 32.92 -19.59
N MET A 165 -80.50 34.00 -19.02
CA MET A 165 -79.78 34.83 -18.05
C MET A 165 -79.57 34.09 -16.72
N ASP A 166 -80.54 33.28 -16.27
CA ASP A 166 -80.46 32.57 -15.00
C ASP A 166 -79.43 31.42 -15.08
N GLY A 167 -79.46 30.63 -16.16
CA GLY A 167 -78.46 29.60 -16.42
C GLY A 167 -77.06 30.16 -16.58
N GLY A 168 -76.92 31.26 -17.33
CA GLY A 168 -75.65 31.96 -17.51
C GLY A 168 -75.06 32.49 -16.19
N MET A 169 -75.86 33.12 -15.34
CA MET A 169 -75.39 33.62 -14.03
C MET A 169 -75.03 32.47 -13.07
N ALA A 170 -75.77 31.36 -13.08
CA ALA A 170 -75.44 30.17 -12.30
C ALA A 170 -74.10 29.55 -12.75
N SER A 171 -73.89 29.42 -14.06
CA SER A 171 -72.64 28.90 -14.64
C SER A 171 -71.45 29.83 -14.37
N LEU A 172 -71.64 31.16 -14.37
CA LEU A 172 -70.60 32.12 -13.96
C LEU A 172 -70.26 31.98 -12.47
N SER A 173 -71.25 31.86 -11.58
CA SER A 173 -71.01 31.63 -10.16
C SER A 173 -70.27 30.30 -9.92
N GLN A 174 -70.58 29.27 -10.70
CA GLN A 174 -69.89 27.99 -10.66
C GLN A 174 -68.44 28.13 -11.16
N ALA A 175 -68.21 28.87 -12.25
CA ALA A 175 -66.88 29.14 -12.77
C ALA A 175 -66.00 29.89 -11.76
N MET A 176 -66.56 30.89 -11.05
CA MET A 176 -65.87 31.61 -9.98
C MET A 176 -65.51 30.69 -8.81
N ALA A 177 -66.43 29.86 -8.33
CA ALA A 177 -66.16 28.91 -7.25
C ALA A 177 -65.11 27.86 -7.64
N LEU A 178 -65.11 27.41 -8.89
CA LEU A 178 -64.07 26.52 -9.43
C LEU A 178 -62.72 27.22 -9.54
N ALA A 179 -62.69 28.49 -9.96
CA ALA A 179 -61.46 29.27 -10.02
C ALA A 179 -60.84 29.49 -8.63
N ASP A 180 -61.64 29.86 -7.63
CA ASP A 180 -61.18 30.04 -6.24
C ASP A 180 -60.62 28.74 -5.66
N ARG A 181 -61.30 27.62 -5.94
CA ARG A 181 -60.82 26.28 -5.54
C ARG A 181 -59.50 25.93 -6.22
N SER A 182 -59.37 26.14 -7.52
CA SER A 182 -58.13 25.88 -8.26
C SER A 182 -56.98 26.76 -7.77
N VAL A 183 -57.23 28.02 -7.40
CA VAL A 183 -56.21 28.90 -6.80
C VAL A 183 -55.78 28.38 -5.43
N ALA A 184 -56.72 27.96 -4.58
CA ALA A 184 -56.40 27.37 -3.27
C ALA A 184 -55.62 26.05 -3.39
N ASP A 185 -55.97 25.20 -4.36
CA ASP A 185 -55.27 23.95 -4.64
C ASP A 185 -53.85 24.22 -5.16
N PHE A 186 -53.68 25.19 -6.05
CA PHE A 186 -52.36 25.62 -6.53
C PHE A 186 -51.49 26.18 -5.40
N GLN A 187 -52.04 27.07 -4.57
CA GLN A 187 -51.33 27.61 -3.39
C GLN A 187 -50.94 26.50 -2.41
N GLY A 188 -51.85 25.54 -2.16
CA GLY A 188 -51.59 24.38 -1.32
C GLY A 188 -50.48 23.49 -1.88
N ALA A 189 -50.45 23.25 -3.18
CA ALA A 189 -49.38 22.47 -3.84
C ALA A 189 -48.03 23.19 -3.80
N MET A 190 -48.00 24.51 -4.02
CA MET A 190 -46.77 25.31 -3.93
C MET A 190 -46.22 25.36 -2.50
N LEU A 191 -47.09 25.53 -1.52
CA LEU A 191 -46.73 25.48 -0.09
C LEU A 191 -46.18 24.09 0.29
N ALA A 192 -46.80 23.02 -0.20
CA ALA A 192 -46.31 21.67 0.03
C ALA A 192 -44.91 21.45 -0.56
N ARG A 193 -44.64 21.95 -1.76
CA ARG A 193 -43.30 21.92 -2.38
C ARG A 193 -42.27 22.73 -1.58
N ALA A 194 -42.66 23.92 -1.11
CA ALA A 194 -41.81 24.76 -0.27
C ALA A 194 -41.42 24.06 1.03
N LEU A 195 -42.39 23.43 1.71
CA LEU A 195 -42.13 22.69 2.95
C LEU A 195 -41.27 21.45 2.70
N LEU A 196 -41.50 20.71 1.62
CA LEU A 196 -40.62 19.58 1.24
C LEU A 196 -39.18 20.03 0.99
N ALA A 197 -38.98 21.13 0.27
CA ALA A 197 -37.65 21.70 0.06
C ALA A 197 -37.00 22.12 1.38
N ALA A 198 -37.76 22.76 2.28
CA ALA A 198 -37.27 23.13 3.61
C ALA A 198 -36.89 21.89 4.44
N MET A 199 -37.70 20.83 4.44
CA MET A 199 -37.39 19.55 5.10
C MET A 199 -36.06 18.96 4.59
N ASP A 200 -35.86 18.94 3.26
CA ASP A 200 -34.64 18.42 2.67
C ASP A 200 -33.41 19.27 3.04
N THR A 201 -33.55 20.60 3.09
CA THR A 201 -32.45 21.49 3.54
C THR A 201 -32.10 21.30 5.01
N VAL A 202 -33.10 21.15 5.90
CA VAL A 202 -32.87 20.94 7.34
C VAL A 202 -32.25 19.56 7.59
N ALA A 203 -32.75 18.52 6.93
CA ALA A 203 -32.16 17.18 6.98
C ALA A 203 -30.70 17.20 6.53
N PHE A 204 -30.39 17.96 5.48
CA PHE A 204 -29.02 18.17 5.04
C PHE A 204 -28.15 18.87 6.12
N CYS A 205 -28.62 19.97 6.71
CA CYS A 205 -27.87 20.71 7.72
C CYS A 205 -27.56 19.85 8.96
N LYS A 206 -28.48 18.95 9.32
CA LYS A 206 -28.23 17.95 10.37
C LYS A 206 -27.09 16.99 10.02
N MET A 207 -27.03 16.51 8.78
CA MET A 207 -25.93 15.62 8.34
C MET A 207 -24.57 16.34 8.32
N ALA A 208 -24.57 17.66 8.16
CA ALA A 208 -23.38 18.50 8.22
C ALA A 208 -23.01 18.93 9.66
N GLU A 209 -23.75 18.45 10.68
CA GLU A 209 -23.59 18.85 12.10
C GLU A 209 -23.70 20.37 12.34
N SER A 210 -24.42 21.07 11.46
CA SER A 210 -24.66 22.51 11.59
C SER A 210 -25.65 22.82 12.71
N ASN A 211 -25.57 24.02 13.29
CA ASN A 211 -26.46 24.47 14.35
C ASN A 211 -27.86 24.87 13.80
N SER A 212 -28.58 23.90 13.21
CA SER A 212 -29.88 24.10 12.58
C SER A 212 -31.07 23.97 13.54
N GLY A 213 -30.82 23.87 14.85
CA GLY A 213 -31.85 23.56 15.85
C GLY A 213 -33.01 24.58 15.89
N GLU A 214 -32.75 25.85 15.62
CA GLU A 214 -33.80 26.87 15.52
C GLU A 214 -34.65 26.69 14.25
N THR A 215 -34.01 26.39 13.12
CA THR A 215 -34.71 26.19 11.83
C THR A 215 -35.56 24.93 11.83
N GLU A 216 -35.13 23.90 12.56
CA GLU A 216 -35.90 22.69 12.78
C GLU A 216 -37.19 22.97 13.56
N LYS A 217 -37.12 23.75 14.64
CA LYS A 217 -38.32 24.17 15.40
C LYS A 217 -39.29 24.93 14.50
N GLU A 218 -38.77 25.87 13.71
CA GLU A 218 -39.58 26.64 12.77
C GLU A 218 -40.20 25.80 11.66
N LEU A 219 -39.49 24.76 11.19
CA LEU A 219 -40.04 23.76 10.29
C LEU A 219 -41.21 23.02 10.93
N HIS A 220 -41.07 22.56 12.17
CA HIS A 220 -42.18 21.92 12.90
C HIS A 220 -43.37 22.87 13.08
N ASP A 221 -43.14 24.14 13.35
CA ASP A 221 -44.19 25.16 13.49
C ASP A 221 -44.88 25.49 12.16
N ALA A 222 -44.13 25.46 11.04
CA ALA A 222 -44.68 25.62 9.70
C ALA A 222 -45.51 24.40 9.29
N LEU A 223 -45.05 23.18 9.60
CA LEU A 223 -45.79 21.94 9.37
C LEU A 223 -47.10 21.90 10.20
N ARG A 224 -47.06 22.36 11.46
CA ARG A 224 -48.25 22.52 12.29
C ARG A 224 -49.22 23.55 11.71
N ALA A 225 -48.71 24.71 11.28
CA ALA A 225 -49.55 25.74 10.66
C ALA A 225 -50.20 25.24 9.37
N HIS A 226 -49.50 24.43 8.57
CA HIS A 226 -50.06 23.82 7.36
C HIS A 226 -51.28 22.94 7.63
N ARG A 227 -51.31 22.23 8.77
CA ARG A 227 -52.49 21.47 9.22
C ARG A 227 -53.65 22.38 9.65
N GLY A 228 -53.36 23.60 10.12
CA GLY A 228 -54.34 24.57 10.65
C GLY A 228 -54.98 25.50 9.60
N GLY A 229 -54.44 25.59 8.38
CA GLY A 229 -55.01 26.39 7.28
C GLY A 229 -53.99 27.14 6.42
N LEU A 230 -54.41 27.61 5.25
CA LEU A 230 -53.52 28.19 4.22
C LEU A 230 -52.86 29.54 4.58
N PRO A 231 -53.55 30.54 5.17
CA PRO A 231 -52.98 31.89 5.28
C PRO A 231 -51.77 31.97 6.22
N ALA A 232 -51.92 31.47 7.45
CA ALA A 232 -50.85 31.48 8.45
C ALA A 232 -49.69 30.55 8.08
N ALA A 233 -49.98 29.46 7.34
CA ALA A 233 -48.95 28.54 6.88
C ALA A 233 -48.06 29.14 5.78
N ARG A 234 -48.63 30.01 4.92
CA ARG A 234 -47.89 30.68 3.85
C ARG A 234 -46.79 31.58 4.41
N ASP A 235 -47.14 32.50 5.31
CA ASP A 235 -46.17 33.48 5.82
C ASP A 235 -45.04 32.80 6.59
N ARG A 236 -45.36 31.75 7.37
CA ARG A 236 -44.36 30.93 8.06
C ARG A 236 -43.45 30.16 7.11
N ALA A 237 -44.01 29.58 6.04
CA ALA A 237 -43.20 28.85 5.07
C ALA A 237 -42.26 29.77 4.28
N VAL A 238 -42.69 31.00 3.96
CA VAL A 238 -41.81 31.99 3.30
C VAL A 238 -40.66 32.37 4.24
N ALA A 239 -40.94 32.71 5.50
CA ALA A 239 -39.91 33.03 6.48
C ALA A 239 -38.93 31.87 6.71
N LEU A 240 -39.44 30.63 6.73
CA LEU A 240 -38.64 29.42 6.84
C LEU A 240 -37.72 29.25 5.62
N LEU A 241 -38.24 29.44 4.40
CA LEU A 241 -37.44 29.33 3.18
C LEU A 241 -36.30 30.34 3.14
N ASP A 242 -36.54 31.59 3.56
CA ASP A 242 -35.49 32.61 3.62
C ASP A 242 -34.35 32.20 4.56
N LYS A 243 -34.70 31.59 5.71
CA LYS A 243 -33.72 31.05 6.67
C LYS A 243 -33.00 29.82 6.12
N CYS A 244 -33.72 28.89 5.50
CA CYS A 244 -33.12 27.72 4.83
C CYS A 244 -32.11 28.15 3.76
N VAL A 245 -32.43 29.15 2.94
CA VAL A 245 -31.51 29.69 1.93
C VAL A 245 -30.28 30.33 2.58
N LYS A 246 -30.45 31.08 3.67
CA LYS A 246 -29.34 31.68 4.40
C LYS A 246 -28.39 30.62 4.95
N ILE A 247 -28.91 29.64 5.70
CA ILE A 247 -28.12 28.56 6.28
C ILE A 247 -27.43 27.76 5.17
N TYR A 248 -28.15 27.41 4.11
CA TYR A 248 -27.57 26.67 3.00
C TYR A 248 -26.41 27.41 2.33
N ARG A 249 -26.46 28.75 2.22
CA ARG A 249 -25.33 29.55 1.72
C ARG A 249 -24.15 29.57 2.69
N GLU A 250 -24.41 29.68 3.98
CA GLU A 250 -23.38 29.63 5.03
C GLU A 250 -22.67 28.27 5.01
N GLU A 251 -23.42 27.17 4.88
CA GLU A 251 -22.89 25.81 4.75
C GLU A 251 -22.04 25.62 3.49
N LEU A 252 -22.44 26.21 2.35
CA LEU A 252 -21.62 26.18 1.13
C LEU A 252 -20.25 26.83 1.34
N VAL A 253 -20.21 27.98 2.04
CA VAL A 253 -18.95 28.66 2.38
C VAL A 253 -18.13 27.83 3.36
N ALA A 254 -18.77 27.22 4.36
CA ALA A 254 -18.12 26.33 5.31
C ALA A 254 -17.47 25.13 4.58
N LEU A 255 -18.20 24.45 3.69
CA LEU A 255 -17.68 23.33 2.92
C LEU A 255 -16.52 23.72 1.98
N GLN A 256 -16.55 24.93 1.40
CA GLN A 256 -15.41 25.45 0.63
C GLN A 256 -14.16 25.61 1.50
N SER A 257 -14.29 26.10 2.74
CA SER A 257 -13.17 26.21 3.67
C SER A 257 -12.62 24.83 4.08
N VAL A 258 -13.50 23.84 4.28
CA VAL A 258 -13.11 22.45 4.55
C VAL A 258 -12.36 21.87 3.35
N LEU A 259 -12.86 22.08 2.12
CA LEU A 259 -12.18 21.65 0.90
C LEU A 259 -10.76 22.20 0.81
N GLN A 260 -10.56 23.50 1.05
CA GLN A 260 -9.23 24.12 1.04
C GLN A 260 -8.31 23.50 2.11
N THR A 261 -8.82 23.29 3.31
CA THR A 261 -8.07 22.67 4.41
C THR A 261 -7.64 21.25 4.05
N LYS A 262 -8.55 20.44 3.49
CA LYS A 262 -8.23 19.07 3.04
C LYS A 262 -7.28 19.06 1.83
N GLN A 263 -7.37 20.04 0.93
CA GLN A 263 -6.41 20.20 -0.17
C GLN A 263 -4.99 20.45 0.34
N ILE A 264 -4.82 21.37 1.30
CA ILE A 264 -3.52 21.63 1.92
C ILE A 264 -2.98 20.37 2.62
N PHE A 265 -3.84 19.65 3.35
CA PHE A 265 -3.48 18.40 4.00
C PHE A 265 -2.96 17.35 3.00
N VAL A 266 -3.67 17.15 1.89
CA VAL A 266 -3.27 16.21 0.83
C VAL A 266 -1.98 16.68 0.13
N GLN A 267 -1.80 17.98 -0.10
CA GLN A 267 -0.56 18.53 -0.66
C GLN A 267 0.65 18.30 0.26
N ASN A 268 0.48 18.46 1.58
CA ASN A 268 1.53 18.18 2.55
C ASN A 268 1.93 16.70 2.55
N MET A 269 0.95 15.78 2.46
CA MET A 269 1.24 14.35 2.31
C MET A 269 1.98 14.04 1.01
N LYS A 270 1.60 14.69 -0.10
CA LYS A 270 2.30 14.55 -1.38
C LYS A 270 3.75 15.03 -1.30
N ALA A 271 4.00 16.14 -0.61
CA ALA A 271 5.35 16.65 -0.38
C ALA A 271 6.21 15.68 0.45
N GLN A 272 5.58 14.89 1.34
CA GLN A 272 6.23 13.80 2.07
C GLN A 272 6.46 12.54 1.22
N GLY A 273 6.00 12.51 -0.03
CA GLY A 273 6.14 11.37 -0.93
C GLY A 273 5.09 10.27 -0.74
N VAL A 274 3.99 10.57 -0.03
CA VAL A 274 2.84 9.66 0.09
C VAL A 274 2.07 9.66 -1.24
N ASP A 275 1.63 8.48 -1.69
CA ASP A 275 0.73 8.39 -2.85
C ASP A 275 -0.69 8.84 -2.49
N VAL A 276 -1.05 10.02 -3.00
CA VAL A 276 -2.34 10.67 -2.74
C VAL A 276 -3.29 10.64 -3.94
N PHE A 277 -3.03 9.82 -4.95
CA PHE A 277 -3.81 9.81 -6.20
C PHE A 277 -5.33 9.72 -5.99
N ASN A 278 -5.77 8.77 -5.14
CA ASN A 278 -7.20 8.58 -4.85
C ASN A 278 -7.80 9.75 -4.08
N ALA A 279 -7.08 10.29 -3.10
CA ALA A 279 -7.51 11.46 -2.33
C ALA A 279 -7.67 12.70 -3.23
N GLU A 280 -6.71 12.97 -4.12
CA GLU A 280 -6.81 14.06 -5.10
C GLU A 280 -8.02 13.90 -6.02
N ARG A 281 -8.29 12.67 -6.49
CA ARG A 281 -9.47 12.36 -7.31
C ARG A 281 -10.77 12.67 -6.57
N PHE A 282 -10.87 12.31 -5.29
CA PHE A 282 -12.05 12.61 -4.49
C PHE A 282 -12.19 14.11 -4.21
N LEU A 283 -11.10 14.84 -3.98
CA LEU A 283 -11.15 16.30 -3.82
C LEU A 283 -11.63 17.02 -5.09
N ARG A 284 -11.25 16.53 -6.28
CA ARG A 284 -11.78 17.06 -7.55
C ARG A 284 -13.29 16.83 -7.66
N ARG A 285 -13.75 15.60 -7.36
CA ARG A 285 -15.19 15.29 -7.33
C ARG A 285 -15.96 16.12 -6.31
N ALA A 286 -15.38 16.37 -5.14
CA ALA A 286 -15.96 17.26 -4.14
C ALA A 286 -16.07 18.70 -4.66
N SER A 287 -15.04 19.20 -5.35
CA SER A 287 -15.06 20.51 -6.00
C SER A 287 -16.13 20.60 -7.10
N ASP A 288 -16.26 19.56 -7.94
CA ASP A 288 -17.28 19.49 -8.98
C ASP A 288 -18.69 19.47 -8.38
N ALA A 289 -18.88 18.69 -7.30
CA ALA A 289 -20.14 18.63 -6.55
C ALA A 289 -20.51 20.00 -5.94
N LEU A 290 -19.54 20.73 -5.36
CA LEU A 290 -19.75 22.10 -4.89
C LEU A 290 -20.11 23.06 -6.03
N GLY A 291 -19.49 22.92 -7.21
CA GLY A 291 -19.84 23.68 -8.42
C GLY A 291 -21.28 23.42 -8.88
N GLN A 292 -21.76 22.19 -8.73
CA GLN A 292 -23.13 21.77 -8.99
C GLN A 292 -24.09 22.08 -7.83
N LYS A 293 -23.60 22.66 -6.73
CA LYS A 293 -24.36 22.92 -5.49
C LYS A 293 -24.93 21.65 -4.85
N SER A 294 -24.32 20.48 -5.11
CA SER A 294 -24.64 19.25 -4.39
C SER A 294 -23.79 19.15 -3.14
N CYS A 295 -24.26 19.74 -2.04
CA CYS A 295 -23.52 19.74 -0.78
C CYS A 295 -23.35 18.34 -0.18
N ARG A 296 -24.37 17.48 -0.32
CA ARG A 296 -24.35 16.10 0.18
C ARG A 296 -23.20 15.30 -0.45
N ASP A 297 -23.11 15.33 -1.77
CA ASP A 297 -22.06 14.61 -2.49
C ASP A 297 -20.69 15.19 -2.18
N ALA A 298 -20.59 16.53 -2.03
CA ALA A 298 -19.36 17.19 -1.62
C ALA A 298 -18.86 16.70 -0.26
N THR A 299 -19.72 16.65 0.77
CA THR A 299 -19.36 16.16 2.11
C THR A 299 -18.91 14.70 2.06
N GLU A 300 -19.62 13.84 1.33
CA GLU A 300 -19.26 12.43 1.18
C GLU A 300 -17.89 12.26 0.50
N TYR A 301 -17.63 13.01 -0.58
CA TYR A 301 -16.35 12.98 -1.26
C TYR A 301 -15.21 13.54 -0.41
N LEU A 302 -15.46 14.59 0.39
CA LEU A 302 -14.47 15.11 1.34
C LEU A 302 -14.10 14.06 2.40
N ALA A 303 -15.10 13.37 2.98
CA ALA A 303 -14.86 12.29 3.94
C ALA A 303 -14.12 11.09 3.32
N ARG A 304 -14.42 10.75 2.06
CA ARG A 304 -13.68 9.72 1.31
C ARG A 304 -12.25 10.15 0.98
N ALA A 305 -12.03 11.42 0.63
CA ALA A 305 -10.71 11.95 0.37
C ALA A 305 -9.82 11.86 1.62
N GLU A 306 -10.36 12.24 2.78
CA GLU A 306 -9.65 12.14 4.05
C GLU A 306 -9.31 10.71 4.43
N ARG A 307 -10.29 9.79 4.40
CA ARG A 307 -10.03 8.37 4.69
C ARG A 307 -8.96 7.79 3.77
N SER A 308 -9.08 8.02 2.47
CA SER A 308 -8.08 7.56 1.50
C SER A 308 -6.69 8.15 1.76
N ALA A 309 -6.60 9.42 2.17
CA ALA A 309 -5.32 10.06 2.48
C ALA A 309 -4.69 9.47 3.76
N VAL A 310 -5.50 9.18 4.78
CA VAL A 310 -5.05 8.53 6.03
C VAL A 310 -4.58 7.10 5.76
N GLU A 311 -5.33 6.32 4.99
CA GLU A 311 -4.96 4.95 4.59
C GLU A 311 -3.65 4.94 3.78
N SER A 312 -3.52 5.81 2.78
CA SER A 312 -2.29 5.96 2.00
C SER A 312 -1.09 6.32 2.89
N ARG A 313 -1.28 7.20 3.88
CA ARG A 313 -0.22 7.54 4.83
C ARG A 313 0.17 6.34 5.68
N GLN A 314 -0.79 5.57 6.20
CA GLN A 314 -0.49 4.37 6.99
C GLN A 314 0.30 3.35 6.18
N GLY A 315 -0.13 3.04 4.95
CA GLY A 315 0.60 2.15 4.05
C GLY A 315 2.01 2.65 3.72
N TRP A 316 2.18 3.95 3.52
CA TRP A 316 3.51 4.55 3.32
C TRP A 316 4.39 4.42 4.57
N LEU A 317 3.85 4.63 5.77
CA LEU A 317 4.59 4.46 7.02
C LEU A 317 5.07 3.02 7.22
N GLU A 318 4.23 2.04 6.90
CA GLU A 318 4.59 0.62 6.92
C GLU A 318 5.71 0.30 5.92
N GLN A 319 5.65 0.88 4.71
CA GLN A 319 6.71 0.72 3.72
C GLN A 319 8.04 1.31 4.21
N VAL A 320 8.04 2.51 4.78
CA VAL A 320 9.26 3.14 5.34
C VAL A 320 9.85 2.27 6.45
N ARG A 321 9.02 1.77 7.36
CA ARG A 321 9.44 0.84 8.43
C ARG A 321 10.00 -0.47 7.88
N GLY A 322 9.39 -1.02 6.83
CA GLY A 322 9.82 -2.26 6.19
C GLY A 322 11.10 -2.13 5.36
N ARG A 323 11.40 -0.95 4.80
CA ARG A 323 12.61 -0.72 4.00
C ARG A 323 13.88 -0.61 4.83
N LEU A 324 13.79 -0.07 6.05
CA LEU A 324 14.96 0.08 6.92
C LEU A 324 15.74 -1.25 7.13
N PRO A 325 15.12 -2.36 7.56
CA PRO A 325 15.84 -3.64 7.72
C PRO A 325 16.34 -4.23 6.41
N GLN A 326 15.68 -3.96 5.28
CA GLN A 326 16.15 -4.40 3.97
C GLN A 326 17.47 -3.70 3.59
N VAL A 327 17.53 -2.38 3.80
CA VAL A 327 18.75 -1.62 3.51
C VAL A 327 19.87 -1.96 4.50
N GLU A 328 19.55 -2.25 5.76
CA GLU A 328 20.52 -2.82 6.70
C GLU A 328 21.14 -4.12 6.19
N ALA A 329 20.32 -5.03 5.65
CA ALA A 329 20.81 -6.26 5.05
C ALA A 329 21.75 -5.96 3.86
N THR A 330 21.40 -5.03 2.98
CA THR A 330 22.26 -4.59 1.87
C THR A 330 23.59 -4.00 2.35
N VAL A 331 23.58 -3.21 3.43
CA VAL A 331 24.79 -2.67 4.05
C VAL A 331 25.67 -3.79 4.59
N GLN A 332 25.08 -4.80 5.26
CA GLN A 332 25.83 -5.96 5.76
C GLN A 332 26.41 -6.81 4.62
N GLU A 333 25.67 -7.01 3.53
CA GLU A 333 26.17 -7.69 2.33
C GLU A 333 27.36 -6.96 1.71
N ALA A 334 27.27 -5.63 1.54
CA ALA A 334 28.36 -4.82 1.04
C ALA A 334 29.59 -4.89 1.96
N LYS A 335 29.38 -4.89 3.28
CA LYS A 335 30.45 -5.06 4.27
C LYS A 335 31.11 -6.44 4.18
N GLY A 336 30.32 -7.50 3.97
CA GLY A 336 30.82 -8.86 3.76
C GLY A 336 31.71 -8.99 2.53
N LEU A 337 31.51 -8.14 1.52
CA LEU A 337 32.39 -8.03 0.34
C LEU A 337 33.64 -7.16 0.57
N GLY A 338 33.84 -6.64 1.78
CA GLY A 338 34.95 -5.75 2.12
C GLY A 338 34.77 -4.32 1.63
N ALA A 339 33.53 -3.89 1.33
CA ALA A 339 33.25 -2.50 0.97
C ALA A 339 33.36 -1.57 2.17
N ASP A 340 33.84 -0.35 1.92
CA ASP A 340 33.81 0.72 2.91
C ASP A 340 32.40 1.29 2.98
N VAL A 341 31.64 0.84 3.98
CA VAL A 341 30.23 1.19 4.18
C VAL A 341 30.03 2.22 5.30
N GLY A 342 31.08 2.87 5.79
CA GLY A 342 30.99 3.73 6.98
C GLY A 342 29.99 4.90 6.83
N GLU A 343 29.89 5.51 5.65
CA GLU A 343 28.90 6.56 5.38
C GLU A 343 27.46 5.99 5.38
N ALA A 344 27.27 4.81 4.77
CA ALA A 344 25.97 4.15 4.71
C ALA A 344 25.49 3.73 6.11
N GLU A 345 26.37 3.12 6.92
CA GLU A 345 26.07 2.76 8.32
C GLU A 345 25.64 3.99 9.13
N ARG A 346 26.36 5.12 8.99
CA ARG A 346 26.02 6.35 9.69
C ARG A 346 24.65 6.91 9.26
N LEU A 347 24.32 6.86 7.97
CA LEU A 347 23.03 7.31 7.45
C LEU A 347 21.88 6.43 7.96
N ILE A 348 22.08 5.12 8.04
CA ILE A 348 21.07 4.18 8.55
C ILE A 348 20.86 4.36 10.05
N GLU A 349 21.92 4.64 10.81
CA GLU A 349 21.78 4.94 12.23
C GLU A 349 21.00 6.26 12.45
N GLN A 350 21.28 7.28 11.65
CA GLN A 350 20.47 8.51 11.66
C GLN A 350 19.01 8.24 11.26
N ALA A 351 18.77 7.32 10.32
CA ALA A 351 17.42 6.93 9.92
C ALA A 351 16.66 6.23 11.07
N LYS A 352 17.34 5.43 11.90
CA LYS A 352 16.74 4.84 13.11
C LYS A 352 16.33 5.90 14.11
N VAL A 353 17.21 6.86 14.40
CA VAL A 353 16.88 7.98 15.30
C VAL A 353 15.69 8.78 14.73
N ALA A 354 15.68 9.03 13.42
CA ALA A 354 14.54 9.69 12.76
C ALA A 354 13.25 8.87 12.92
N LEU A 355 13.31 7.54 12.77
CA LEU A 355 12.19 6.64 12.96
C LEU A 355 11.65 6.67 14.40
N GLU A 356 12.54 6.63 15.40
CA GLU A 356 12.20 6.73 16.82
C GLU A 356 11.56 8.08 17.16
N SER A 357 12.04 9.17 16.56
CA SER A 357 11.46 10.51 16.68
C SER A 357 10.16 10.70 15.89
N SER A 358 9.68 9.67 15.17
CA SER A 358 8.53 9.73 14.27
C SER A 358 8.65 10.74 13.11
N ASP A 359 9.86 11.14 12.74
CA ASP A 359 10.12 11.90 11.51
C ASP A 359 10.34 10.95 10.33
N TYR A 360 9.23 10.38 9.88
CA TYR A 360 9.22 9.39 8.80
C TYR A 360 9.71 9.96 7.46
N SER A 361 9.56 11.27 7.24
CA SER A 361 9.99 11.93 6.00
C SER A 361 11.51 11.94 5.89
N LEU A 362 12.17 12.37 6.96
CA LEU A 362 13.62 12.34 7.08
C LEU A 362 14.14 10.89 7.07
N CYS A 363 13.47 9.98 7.78
CA CYS A 363 13.81 8.56 7.77
C CYS A 363 13.83 7.98 6.34
N ALA A 364 12.76 8.18 5.56
CA ALA A 364 12.68 7.69 4.18
C ALA A 364 13.81 8.23 3.29
N GLU A 365 14.17 9.51 3.44
CA GLU A 365 15.28 10.13 2.70
C GLU A 365 16.63 9.53 3.10
N LEU A 366 16.89 9.39 4.40
CA LEU A 366 18.12 8.82 4.93
C LEU A 366 18.30 7.35 4.54
N VAL A 367 17.23 6.55 4.61
CA VAL A 367 17.24 5.14 4.14
C VAL A 367 17.62 5.06 2.67
N LYS A 368 16.99 5.89 1.81
CA LYS A 368 17.30 5.91 0.38
C LYS A 368 18.76 6.30 0.10
N ARG A 369 19.28 7.30 0.82
CA ARG A 369 20.69 7.71 0.70
C ARG A 369 21.64 6.62 1.19
N GLY A 370 21.34 5.99 2.33
CA GLY A 370 22.11 4.88 2.88
C GLY A 370 22.18 3.71 1.90
N GLU A 371 21.06 3.35 1.28
CA GLU A 371 20.99 2.31 0.25
C GLU A 371 21.86 2.64 -0.98
N GLN A 372 21.75 3.87 -1.50
CA GLN A 372 22.56 4.32 -2.64
C GLN A 372 24.05 4.24 -2.32
N ARG A 373 24.47 4.69 -1.13
CA ARG A 373 25.87 4.61 -0.68
C ARG A 373 26.35 3.17 -0.53
N ALA A 374 25.53 2.28 0.02
CA ALA A 374 25.87 0.86 0.15
C ALA A 374 26.10 0.22 -1.22
N ILE A 375 25.21 0.47 -2.19
CA ILE A 375 25.31 -0.04 -3.56
C ILE A 375 26.53 0.54 -4.28
N GLU A 376 26.80 1.84 -4.13
CA GLU A 376 28.00 2.49 -4.68
C GLU A 376 29.28 1.85 -4.13
N ALA A 377 29.36 1.66 -2.81
CA ALA A 377 30.50 1.02 -2.15
C ALA A 377 30.71 -0.42 -2.64
N GLN A 378 29.63 -1.19 -2.76
CA GLN A 378 29.67 -2.54 -3.31
C GLN A 378 30.20 -2.56 -4.75
N ARG A 379 29.66 -1.70 -5.63
CA ARG A 379 30.10 -1.61 -7.03
C ARG A 379 31.59 -1.26 -7.13
N MET A 380 32.06 -0.32 -6.32
CA MET A 380 33.47 0.06 -6.29
C MET A 380 34.38 -1.11 -5.89
N GLN A 381 33.97 -1.96 -4.95
CA GLN A 381 34.76 -3.14 -4.60
C GLN A 381 34.76 -4.22 -5.68
N VAL A 382 33.61 -4.47 -6.30
CA VAL A 382 33.52 -5.41 -7.42
C VAL A 382 34.43 -4.95 -8.56
N GLN A 383 34.41 -3.66 -8.91
CA GLN A 383 35.30 -3.10 -9.93
C GLN A 383 36.78 -3.24 -9.55
N LYS A 384 37.18 -2.96 -8.30
CA LYS A 384 38.56 -3.18 -7.84
C LYS A 384 38.99 -4.64 -7.95
N ALA A 385 38.12 -5.58 -7.58
CA ALA A 385 38.38 -7.00 -7.70
C ALA A 385 38.53 -7.45 -9.16
N GLU A 386 37.67 -6.94 -10.04
CA GLU A 386 37.75 -7.19 -11.49
C GLU A 386 39.02 -6.60 -12.12
N GLU A 387 39.41 -5.38 -11.76
CA GLU A 387 40.65 -4.77 -12.24
C GLU A 387 41.88 -5.56 -11.79
N LEU A 388 41.91 -5.99 -10.52
CA LEU A 388 42.99 -6.83 -10.01
C LEU A 388 43.06 -8.16 -10.78
N ARG A 389 41.91 -8.81 -10.99
CA ARG A 389 41.81 -10.03 -11.79
C ARG A 389 42.30 -9.81 -13.21
N ARG A 390 41.93 -8.70 -13.84
CA ARG A 390 42.37 -8.34 -15.19
C ARG A 390 43.88 -8.14 -15.26
N ARG A 391 44.47 -7.43 -14.30
CA ARG A 391 45.93 -7.23 -14.20
C ARG A 391 46.65 -8.56 -13.99
N GLN A 392 46.12 -9.44 -13.16
CA GLN A 392 46.68 -10.79 -12.94
C GLN A 392 46.65 -11.63 -14.22
N LEU A 393 45.53 -11.64 -14.95
CA LEU A 393 45.41 -12.35 -16.22
C LEU A 393 46.35 -11.78 -17.28
N GLN A 394 46.48 -10.45 -17.37
CA GLN A 394 47.40 -9.81 -18.30
C GLN A 394 48.86 -10.15 -17.99
N ALA A 395 49.27 -10.07 -16.71
CA ALA A 395 50.63 -10.43 -16.29
C ALA A 395 50.95 -11.92 -16.55
N ALA A 396 49.97 -12.81 -16.39
CA ALA A 396 50.10 -14.22 -16.74
C ALA A 396 50.26 -14.41 -18.26
N GLN A 397 49.46 -13.70 -19.07
CA GLN A 397 49.57 -13.73 -20.54
C GLN A 397 50.94 -13.25 -21.03
N GLU A 398 51.45 -12.14 -20.50
CA GLU A 398 52.77 -11.61 -20.86
C GLU A 398 53.89 -12.60 -20.53
N SER A 399 53.87 -13.19 -19.32
CA SER A 399 54.81 -14.24 -18.91
C SER A 399 54.73 -15.49 -19.77
N LEU A 400 53.54 -15.82 -20.29
CA LEU A 400 53.35 -16.97 -21.16
C LEU A 400 53.88 -16.74 -22.57
N VAL A 401 53.77 -15.51 -23.11
CA VAL A 401 54.35 -15.19 -24.42
C VAL A 401 55.86 -15.42 -24.41
N THR A 402 56.56 -14.95 -23.38
CA THR A 402 58.02 -15.18 -23.25
C THR A 402 58.34 -16.66 -23.03
N SER A 403 57.62 -17.35 -22.14
CA SER A 403 57.87 -18.76 -21.85
C SER A 403 57.60 -19.66 -23.06
N THR A 404 56.57 -19.33 -23.87
CA THR A 404 56.25 -20.06 -25.11
C THR A 404 57.39 -19.91 -26.14
N GLN A 405 57.99 -18.73 -26.26
CA GLN A 405 59.17 -18.54 -27.10
C GLN A 405 60.34 -19.41 -26.62
N SER A 406 60.63 -19.41 -25.32
CA SER A 406 61.66 -20.27 -24.73
C SER A 406 61.41 -21.76 -24.98
N VAL A 407 60.16 -22.24 -24.91
CA VAL A 407 59.80 -23.63 -25.28
C VAL A 407 60.15 -23.91 -26.74
N THR A 408 59.76 -23.02 -27.66
CA THR A 408 60.02 -23.24 -29.09
C THR A 408 61.50 -23.31 -29.42
N GLU A 409 62.31 -22.45 -28.80
CA GLU A 409 63.77 -22.45 -28.98
C GLU A 409 64.44 -23.65 -28.29
N ALA A 410 64.07 -23.96 -27.04
CA ALA A 410 64.61 -25.12 -26.32
C ALA A 410 64.30 -26.43 -27.05
N ARG A 411 63.11 -26.55 -27.64
CA ARG A 411 62.73 -27.67 -28.49
C ARG A 411 63.54 -27.73 -29.78
N ALA A 412 63.85 -26.59 -30.40
CA ALA A 412 64.67 -26.54 -31.62
C ALA A 412 66.13 -26.97 -31.38
N PHE A 413 66.70 -26.58 -30.23
CA PHE A 413 68.05 -26.97 -29.80
C PHE A 413 68.11 -28.33 -29.10
N ASN A 414 66.96 -28.99 -28.88
CA ASN A 414 66.83 -30.27 -28.19
C ASN A 414 67.43 -30.27 -26.76
N ILE A 415 67.21 -29.19 -26.00
CA ILE A 415 67.70 -29.02 -24.63
C ILE A 415 66.87 -29.88 -23.67
N GLU A 416 67.52 -30.68 -22.83
CA GLU A 416 66.84 -31.51 -21.84
C GLU A 416 65.93 -30.68 -20.91
N GLY A 417 64.73 -31.19 -20.62
CA GLY A 417 63.75 -30.50 -19.75
C GLY A 417 62.70 -29.63 -20.47
N TRP A 418 62.79 -29.45 -21.79
CA TRP A 418 61.83 -28.60 -22.53
C TRP A 418 60.37 -29.10 -22.42
N GLN A 419 60.15 -30.41 -22.24
CA GLN A 419 58.82 -31.00 -22.08
C GLN A 419 58.12 -30.58 -20.80
N ALA A 420 58.87 -30.43 -19.69
CA ALA A 420 58.33 -29.96 -18.42
C ALA A 420 57.87 -28.50 -18.55
N LEU A 421 58.66 -27.67 -19.26
CA LEU A 421 58.29 -26.30 -19.57
C LEU A 421 57.05 -26.23 -20.48
N ASP A 422 56.98 -27.03 -21.56
CA ASP A 422 55.81 -27.07 -22.47
C ASP A 422 54.53 -27.46 -21.73
N MET A 423 54.61 -28.47 -20.85
CA MET A 423 53.48 -28.87 -20.02
C MET A 423 52.97 -27.74 -19.13
N LYS A 424 53.87 -26.98 -18.47
CA LYS A 424 53.49 -25.83 -17.63
C LYS A 424 52.92 -24.67 -18.43
N VAL A 425 53.44 -24.41 -19.62
CA VAL A 425 52.85 -23.42 -20.54
C VAL A 425 51.43 -23.81 -20.93
N ARG A 426 51.17 -25.09 -21.23
CA ARG A 426 49.81 -25.58 -21.54
C ARG A 426 48.87 -25.50 -20.35
N GLU A 427 49.31 -25.91 -19.16
CA GLU A 427 48.52 -25.80 -17.92
C GLU A 427 48.08 -24.36 -17.67
N ALA A 428 48.98 -23.40 -17.85
CA ALA A 428 48.68 -21.98 -17.71
C ALA A 428 47.72 -21.45 -18.80
N GLN A 429 47.87 -21.91 -20.05
CA GLN A 429 46.94 -21.58 -21.14
C GLN A 429 45.53 -22.12 -20.86
N GLU A 430 45.42 -23.36 -20.36
CA GLU A 430 44.14 -23.95 -19.96
C GLU A 430 43.49 -23.18 -18.80
N ALA A 431 44.28 -22.74 -17.82
CA ALA A 431 43.80 -21.89 -16.74
C ALA A 431 43.29 -20.53 -17.24
N LEU A 432 43.98 -19.91 -18.21
CA LEU A 432 43.51 -18.68 -18.88
C LEU A 432 42.21 -18.90 -19.65
N MET A 433 42.07 -20.02 -20.36
CA MET A 433 40.82 -20.35 -21.08
C MET A 433 39.64 -20.52 -20.12
N ARG A 434 39.90 -21.02 -18.91
CA ARG A 434 38.90 -21.10 -17.82
C ARG A 434 38.72 -19.78 -17.06
N SER A 435 39.44 -18.72 -17.43
CA SER A 435 39.48 -17.43 -16.73
C SER A 435 39.91 -17.53 -15.25
N ASP A 436 40.61 -18.58 -14.86
CA ASP A 436 41.14 -18.74 -13.50
C ASP A 436 42.44 -17.94 -13.34
N ALA A 437 42.33 -16.74 -12.76
CA ALA A 437 43.45 -15.83 -12.60
C ALA A 437 44.54 -16.37 -11.66
N PHE A 438 44.16 -17.09 -10.60
CA PHE A 438 45.13 -17.62 -9.64
C PHE A 438 45.88 -18.81 -10.23
N GLY A 439 45.16 -19.75 -10.84
CA GLY A 439 45.77 -20.89 -11.54
C GLY A 439 46.68 -20.42 -12.68
N ALA A 440 46.21 -19.47 -13.49
CA ALA A 440 46.98 -18.95 -14.61
C ALA A 440 48.27 -18.24 -14.17
N THR A 441 48.19 -17.38 -13.14
CA THR A 441 49.39 -16.67 -12.64
C THR A 441 50.40 -17.60 -11.99
N THR A 442 49.95 -18.64 -11.28
CA THR A 442 50.84 -19.61 -10.62
C THR A 442 51.56 -20.47 -11.66
N ALA A 443 50.82 -21.07 -12.60
CA ALA A 443 51.41 -21.88 -13.66
C ALA A 443 52.30 -21.05 -14.60
N ALA A 444 51.94 -19.80 -14.90
CA ALA A 444 52.78 -18.90 -15.70
C ALA A 444 54.09 -18.52 -15.00
N LYS A 445 54.08 -18.34 -13.66
CA LYS A 445 55.31 -18.12 -12.88
C LYS A 445 56.22 -19.34 -12.90
N GLU A 446 55.66 -20.53 -12.67
CA GLU A 446 56.42 -21.80 -12.73
C GLU A 446 57.04 -22.01 -14.11
N ALA A 447 56.29 -21.72 -15.18
CA ALA A 447 56.82 -21.75 -16.55
C ALA A 447 57.94 -20.71 -16.73
N GLY A 448 57.78 -19.49 -16.22
CA GLY A 448 58.81 -18.47 -16.28
C GLY A 448 60.09 -18.84 -15.52
N ASP A 449 59.98 -19.51 -14.38
CA ASP A 449 61.12 -19.99 -13.59
C ASP A 449 61.89 -21.09 -14.31
N LEU A 450 61.18 -22.07 -14.88
CA LEU A 450 61.77 -23.10 -15.73
C LEU A 450 62.43 -22.49 -16.97
N ALA A 451 61.79 -21.53 -17.63
CA ALA A 451 62.36 -20.84 -18.79
C ALA A 451 63.66 -20.11 -18.43
N ARG A 452 63.72 -19.45 -17.26
CA ARG A 452 64.93 -18.79 -16.76
C ARG A 452 66.05 -19.77 -16.45
N GLN A 453 65.75 -20.94 -15.89
CA GLN A 453 66.75 -22.00 -15.66
C GLN A 453 67.32 -22.51 -16.99
N MET A 454 66.51 -22.58 -18.03
CA MET A 454 66.93 -23.01 -19.37
C MET A 454 67.64 -21.92 -20.19
N GLN A 455 67.60 -20.67 -19.75
CA GLN A 455 68.09 -19.51 -20.53
C GLN A 455 69.56 -19.64 -20.94
N GLN A 456 70.43 -20.09 -20.01
CA GLN A 456 71.86 -20.27 -20.30
C GLN A 456 72.08 -21.35 -21.36
N ALA A 457 71.38 -22.48 -21.27
CA ALA A 457 71.47 -23.54 -22.26
C ALA A 457 70.93 -23.10 -23.64
N ILE A 458 69.88 -22.28 -23.66
CA ILE A 458 69.35 -21.68 -24.89
C ILE A 458 70.37 -20.73 -25.51
N GLU A 459 71.03 -19.89 -24.72
CA GLU A 459 72.08 -18.97 -25.20
C GLU A 459 73.31 -19.73 -25.73
N GLU A 460 73.71 -20.81 -25.08
CA GLU A 460 74.76 -21.71 -25.59
C GLU A 460 74.33 -22.37 -26.89
N GLY A 461 73.08 -22.82 -27.00
CA GLY A 461 72.48 -23.33 -28.23
C GLY A 461 72.50 -22.30 -29.36
N ARG A 462 72.14 -21.03 -29.07
CA ARG A 462 72.23 -19.91 -30.02
C ARG A 462 73.66 -19.65 -30.47
N LYS A 463 74.63 -19.60 -29.54
CA LYS A 463 76.05 -19.43 -29.86
C LYS A 463 76.61 -20.58 -30.69
N GLY A 464 76.22 -21.82 -30.38
CA GLY A 464 76.59 -23.00 -31.17
C GLY A 464 76.02 -22.94 -32.59
N ALA A 465 74.76 -22.49 -32.73
CA ALA A 465 74.11 -22.28 -34.02
C ALA A 465 74.72 -21.13 -34.85
N ASP A 466 75.24 -20.08 -34.21
CA ASP A 466 75.97 -19.00 -34.89
C ASP A 466 77.39 -19.43 -35.30
N ALA A 467 78.06 -20.26 -34.48
CA ALA A 467 79.42 -20.74 -34.74
C ALA A 467 79.48 -21.79 -35.87
N LEU A 468 78.46 -22.65 -35.96
CA LEU A 468 78.22 -23.41 -37.17
C LEU A 468 77.60 -22.44 -38.18
N GLN A 469 78.33 -21.95 -39.19
CA GLN A 469 77.68 -21.44 -40.41
C GLN A 469 76.91 -22.60 -41.05
N VAL A 470 75.75 -22.95 -40.49
CA VAL A 470 74.95 -24.09 -40.91
C VAL A 470 74.39 -23.75 -42.29
N GLN A 471 75.09 -24.18 -43.32
CA GLN A 471 74.54 -24.26 -44.67
C GLN A 471 73.47 -25.34 -44.63
N TYR A 472 72.22 -24.93 -44.50
CA TYR A 472 71.09 -25.83 -44.60
C TYR A 472 70.97 -26.33 -46.03
N THR A 473 70.97 -27.66 -46.23
CA THR A 473 70.89 -28.29 -47.55
C THR A 473 69.54 -28.98 -47.81
N GLY A 474 68.50 -28.69 -47.01
CA GLY A 474 67.17 -29.27 -47.17
C GLY A 474 66.20 -28.37 -47.97
N PRO A 475 65.24 -28.94 -48.72
CA PRO A 475 64.21 -28.16 -49.40
C PRO A 475 63.14 -27.64 -48.42
N CYS A 476 62.57 -26.48 -48.71
CA CYS A 476 61.48 -25.90 -47.93
C CYS A 476 60.25 -26.83 -47.91
N PRO A 477 59.65 -27.15 -46.75
CA PRO A 477 58.51 -28.07 -46.67
C PRO A 477 57.24 -27.58 -47.37
N ARG A 478 57.14 -26.27 -47.65
CA ARG A 478 55.97 -25.67 -48.31
C ARG A 478 56.12 -25.58 -49.83
N CYS A 479 57.27 -25.14 -50.32
CA CYS A 479 57.49 -24.88 -51.75
C CYS A 479 58.64 -25.69 -52.37
N ASN A 480 59.23 -26.59 -51.60
CA ASN A 480 60.30 -27.52 -51.99
C ASN A 480 61.59 -26.89 -52.54
N GLN A 481 61.80 -25.58 -52.36
CA GLN A 481 63.00 -24.90 -52.84
C GLN A 481 64.14 -24.97 -51.81
N MET A 482 65.38 -25.13 -52.29
CA MET A 482 66.60 -25.30 -51.48
C MET A 482 67.10 -24.01 -50.81
N ALA A 483 66.60 -22.84 -51.21
CA ALA A 483 67.03 -21.57 -50.67
C ALA A 483 66.32 -21.29 -49.33
N VAL A 484 66.96 -21.69 -48.22
CA VAL A 484 66.46 -21.45 -46.87
C VAL A 484 67.51 -20.68 -46.09
N LYS A 485 67.12 -19.53 -45.54
CA LYS A 485 67.96 -18.74 -44.64
C LYS A 485 67.68 -19.18 -43.21
N ALA A 486 68.69 -19.75 -42.55
CA ALA A 486 68.59 -20.02 -41.12
C ALA A 486 68.50 -18.70 -40.34
N LEU A 487 67.58 -18.64 -39.38
CA LEU A 487 67.44 -17.55 -38.42
C LEU A 487 68.06 -18.01 -37.09
N GLN A 488 68.60 -17.06 -36.33
CA GLN A 488 69.27 -17.30 -35.04
C GLN A 488 68.34 -17.90 -33.97
N THR A 489 67.03 -17.91 -34.21
CA THR A 489 66.01 -18.41 -33.28
C THR A 489 65.73 -19.92 -33.40
N GLY A 490 66.50 -20.67 -34.19
CA GLY A 490 66.20 -22.09 -34.45
C GLY A 490 65.07 -22.31 -35.47
N PHE A 491 64.74 -21.27 -36.26
CA PHE A 491 63.80 -21.32 -37.37
C PHE A 491 64.49 -21.09 -38.72
N GLY A 492 64.01 -21.76 -39.77
CA GLY A 492 64.44 -21.53 -41.15
C GLY A 492 63.40 -20.70 -41.89
N ARG A 493 63.80 -19.63 -42.58
CA ARG A 493 62.94 -18.87 -43.49
C ARG A 493 63.26 -19.23 -44.93
N CYS A 494 62.31 -19.77 -45.66
CA CYS A 494 62.48 -19.98 -47.10
C CYS A 494 62.67 -18.63 -47.80
N ALA A 495 63.75 -18.49 -48.57
CA ALA A 495 64.06 -17.28 -49.31
C ALA A 495 63.03 -16.98 -50.41
N SER A 496 62.31 -18.00 -50.87
CA SER A 496 61.43 -17.91 -52.04
C SER A 496 59.96 -17.68 -51.66
N CYS A 497 59.42 -18.45 -50.71
CA CYS A 497 58.03 -18.26 -50.25
C CYS A 497 57.92 -17.52 -48.91
N GLY A 498 59.04 -17.20 -48.26
CA GLY A 498 59.06 -16.52 -46.96
C GLY A 498 58.57 -17.35 -45.78
N PHE A 499 58.18 -18.62 -45.99
CA PHE A 499 57.65 -19.50 -44.94
C PHE A 499 58.72 -19.80 -43.87
N VAL A 500 58.36 -19.58 -42.62
CA VAL A 500 59.21 -19.81 -41.45
C VAL A 500 58.80 -21.12 -40.80
N TYR A 501 59.73 -22.04 -40.58
CA TYR A 501 59.46 -23.34 -39.97
C TYR A 501 60.56 -23.74 -38.98
N PRO A 502 60.24 -24.46 -37.89
CA PRO A 502 61.25 -24.94 -36.94
C PRO A 502 62.15 -25.95 -37.66
N PHE A 503 63.47 -25.79 -37.54
CA PHE A 503 64.42 -26.72 -38.14
C PHE A 503 65.16 -27.47 -37.04
N GLN A 504 65.38 -28.77 -37.26
CA GLN A 504 66.19 -29.58 -36.36
C GLN A 504 67.65 -29.52 -36.82
N PHE A 505 68.54 -29.12 -35.92
CA PHE A 505 69.98 -29.22 -36.14
C PHE A 505 70.35 -30.70 -36.14
N GLN A 506 70.53 -31.30 -37.31
CA GLN A 506 71.31 -32.54 -37.40
C GLN A 506 72.76 -32.15 -37.21
N GLN A 507 73.32 -32.42 -36.03
CA GLN A 507 74.76 -32.34 -35.82
C GLN A 507 75.40 -33.27 -36.86
N GLN A 508 76.10 -32.71 -37.85
CA GLN A 508 76.97 -33.52 -38.69
C GLN A 508 77.97 -34.18 -37.75
N PRO A 509 78.15 -35.51 -37.80
CA PRO A 509 79.17 -36.17 -37.00
C PRO A 509 80.49 -35.46 -37.30
N GLN A 510 81.11 -34.88 -36.27
CA GLN A 510 82.40 -34.22 -36.40
C GLN A 510 83.30 -35.16 -37.18
N ARG A 511 83.73 -34.72 -38.37
CA ARG A 511 84.68 -35.43 -39.20
C ARG A 511 85.90 -35.62 -38.30
N GLN A 512 86.07 -36.82 -37.73
CA GLN A 512 87.23 -37.13 -36.90
C GLN A 512 88.44 -36.87 -37.80
N GLU A 513 89.12 -35.75 -37.57
CA GLU A 513 90.42 -35.51 -38.16
C GLU A 513 91.29 -36.68 -37.71
N LYS A 514 91.53 -37.61 -38.64
CA LYS A 514 92.50 -38.67 -38.48
C LYS A 514 93.82 -37.97 -38.14
N ARG A 515 94.18 -37.95 -36.85
CA ARG A 515 95.54 -37.64 -36.42
C ARG A 515 96.45 -38.60 -37.17
N GLY A 516 97.17 -38.08 -38.15
CA GLY A 516 98.14 -38.85 -38.92
C GLY A 516 99.17 -39.44 -37.96
N PHE A 517 99.22 -40.77 -37.88
CA PHE A 517 100.39 -41.47 -37.36
C PHE A 517 101.58 -41.12 -38.26
N GLY A 518 102.47 -40.27 -37.76
CA GLY A 518 103.77 -40.01 -38.35
C GLY A 518 104.61 -41.30 -38.31
N ILE A 519 104.82 -41.91 -39.47
CA ILE A 519 105.78 -42.97 -39.69
C ILE A 519 107.18 -42.33 -39.67
N PHE A 520 107.96 -42.57 -38.61
CA PHE A 520 109.42 -42.44 -38.69
C PHE A 520 110.01 -43.80 -39.09
N LYS A 521 110.59 -43.84 -40.30
CA LYS A 521 111.52 -44.89 -40.75
C LYS A 521 112.95 -44.35 -40.63
N ARG A 522 113.77 -44.95 -39.77
CA ARG A 522 114.97 -45.71 -40.17
C ARG A 522 115.57 -46.40 -38.95
#